data_AF-T1ACS9-F1
#
_entry.id   AF-T1ACS9-F1
#
_cell.length_a   1.000
_cell.length_b   1.000
_cell.length_c   1.000
_cell.angle_alpha   90.00
_cell.angle_beta   90.00
_cell.angle_gamma   90.00
#
_symmetry.space_group_name_H-M   'P 1'
#
loop_
_entity.id
_entity.type
_entity.pdbx_description
1 polymer ?
#
loop_
_entity_poly.entity_id
_entity_poly.type
_entity_poly.pdbx_seq_one_letter_code
_entity_poly.pdbx_strand_id
1 'polypeptide(L)'
;GGVAHLAGGSYWDASFFSVQTLATIGYGYWYPLDAYAKIVSSIEPLIGFMGLALVTGILFARVSRPSTRIRFSREALITPFYGKPTLMFRLAN
;
A
#
# COMPACT_ATOMS: atom_id res chain seq x y z
N GLY A 1 9.21 -34.38 -2.41
CA GLY A 1 8.65 -33.02 -2.44
C GLY A 1 9.52 -32.14 -1.58
N GLY A 2 9.72 -30.87 -1.97
CA GLY A 2 10.78 -30.02 -1.37
C GLY A 2 10.44 -29.35 -0.04
N VAL A 3 9.28 -29.61 0.55
CA VAL A 3 8.84 -29.08 1.86
C VAL A 3 8.25 -30.22 2.68
N ALA A 4 8.61 -30.27 3.97
CA ALA A 4 8.16 -31.30 4.91
C ALA A 4 6.65 -31.20 5.18
N HIS A 5 6.01 -32.35 5.44
CA HIS A 5 4.57 -32.46 5.78
C HIS A 5 3.58 -31.90 4.75
N LEU A 6 4.00 -31.71 3.49
CA LEU A 6 3.07 -31.52 2.39
C LEU A 6 2.44 -32.87 2.01
N ALA A 7 1.13 -33.01 2.16
CA ALA A 7 0.41 -34.21 1.73
C ALA A 7 0.50 -34.34 0.20
N GLY A 8 1.48 -35.10 -0.30
CA GLY A 8 1.60 -35.49 -1.71
C GLY A 8 1.71 -34.36 -2.74
N GLY A 9 2.07 -33.12 -2.35
CA GLY A 9 2.06 -31.97 -3.26
C GLY A 9 0.74 -31.19 -3.30
N SER A 10 -0.08 -31.28 -2.24
CA SER A 10 -1.25 -30.43 -2.03
C SER A 10 -0.92 -28.95 -2.25
N TYR A 11 -1.59 -28.35 -3.24
CA TYR A 11 -1.45 -26.92 -3.55
C TYR A 11 -1.84 -26.05 -2.34
N TRP A 12 -2.92 -26.41 -1.65
CA TRP A 12 -3.43 -25.63 -0.53
C TRP A 12 -2.45 -25.60 0.64
N ASP A 13 -1.84 -26.72 0.98
CA ASP A 13 -0.82 -26.76 2.04
C ASP A 13 0.40 -25.93 1.66
N ALA A 14 0.80 -25.94 0.39
CA ALA A 14 1.87 -25.09 -0.13
C ALA A 14 1.49 -23.59 -0.10
N SER A 15 0.23 -23.24 -0.39
CA SER A 15 -0.28 -21.87 -0.25
C SER A 15 -0.28 -21.42 1.22
N PHE A 16 -0.70 -22.26 2.16
CA PHE A 16 -0.64 -21.94 3.58
C PHE A 16 0.81 -21.83 4.09
N PHE A 17 1.72 -22.68 3.62
CA PHE A 17 3.16 -22.54 3.86
C PHE A 17 3.71 -21.21 3.34
N SER A 18 3.31 -20.79 2.14
CA SER A 18 3.66 -19.49 1.56
C SER A 18 3.12 -18.33 2.41
N VAL A 19 1.84 -18.35 2.79
CA VAL A 19 1.23 -17.31 3.63
C VAL A 19 1.97 -17.15 4.96
N GLN A 20 2.28 -18.24 5.68
CA GLN A 20 3.01 -18.14 6.95
C GLN A 20 4.46 -17.66 6.78
N THR A 21 5.08 -17.93 5.62
CA THR A 21 6.47 -17.52 5.32
C THR A 21 6.51 -16.05 4.94
N LEU A 22 5.63 -15.63 4.03
CA LEU A 22 5.45 -14.24 3.60
C LEU A 22 5.08 -13.32 4.77
N ALA A 23 4.19 -13.79 5.65
CA ALA A 23 3.78 -13.06 6.85
C ALA A 23 4.78 -13.18 8.02
N THR A 24 5.88 -13.94 7.85
CA THR A 24 6.90 -14.19 8.89
C THR A 24 6.37 -14.84 10.18
N ILE A 25 5.26 -15.57 10.08
CA ILE A 25 4.65 -16.30 11.20
C ILE A 25 5.45 -17.57 11.50
N GLY A 26 5.71 -18.39 10.47
CA GLY A 26 6.53 -19.60 10.56
C GLY A 26 6.15 -20.55 11.71
N TYR A 27 4.93 -21.12 11.69
CA TYR A 27 4.47 -22.05 12.74
C TYR A 27 5.35 -23.30 12.94
N GLY A 28 6.25 -23.59 12.00
CA GLY A 28 7.26 -24.65 12.10
C GLY A 28 6.79 -26.04 11.68
N TYR A 29 5.49 -26.21 11.40
CA TYR A 29 4.94 -27.49 10.92
C TYR A 29 5.44 -27.85 9.50
N TRP A 30 5.38 -26.88 8.57
CA TRP A 30 5.96 -26.99 7.23
C TRP A 30 7.29 -26.24 7.17
N TYR A 31 8.34 -26.92 6.68
CA TYR A 31 9.67 -26.34 6.52
C TYR A 31 10.37 -26.87 5.26
N PRO A 32 11.22 -26.05 4.60
CA PRO A 32 11.86 -26.43 3.34
C PRO A 32 12.96 -27.48 3.56
N LEU A 33 12.94 -28.53 2.74
CA LEU A 33 13.91 -29.63 2.76
C LEU A 33 15.00 -29.42 1.69
N ASP A 34 14.56 -29.18 0.45
CA ASP A 34 15.43 -29.07 -0.72
C ASP A 34 16.06 -27.67 -0.86
N ALA A 35 17.22 -27.60 -1.52
CA ALA A 35 17.92 -26.33 -1.72
C ALA A 35 17.06 -25.27 -2.44
N TYR A 36 16.28 -25.69 -3.43
CA TYR A 36 15.37 -24.80 -4.15
C TYR A 36 14.30 -24.21 -3.22
N ALA A 37 13.64 -25.05 -2.41
CA ALA A 37 12.63 -24.62 -1.47
C ALA A 37 13.22 -23.65 -0.43
N LYS A 38 14.44 -23.92 0.06
CA LYS A 38 15.15 -23.04 1.00
C LYS A 38 15.45 -21.66 0.40
N ILE A 39 15.86 -21.60 -0.87
CA ILE A 39 16.14 -20.33 -1.55
C ILE A 39 14.84 -19.53 -1.72
N VAL A 40 13.79 -20.16 -2.22
CA VAL A 40 12.48 -19.51 -2.41
C VAL A 40 11.93 -18.99 -1.09
N SER A 41 11.88 -19.83 -0.06
CA SER A 41 11.38 -19.45 1.27
C SER A 41 12.23 -18.41 1.98
N SER A 42 13.51 -18.24 1.59
CA SER A 42 14.38 -17.19 2.14
C SER A 42 14.13 -15.82 1.49
N ILE A 43 13.74 -15.80 0.22
CA ILE A 43 13.45 -14.56 -0.52
C ILE A 43 12.04 -14.06 -0.22
N GLU A 44 11.09 -14.97 -0.02
CA GLU A 44 9.68 -14.65 0.19
C GLU A 44 9.41 -13.64 1.32
N PRO A 45 10.01 -13.74 2.53
CA PRO A 45 9.87 -12.74 3.59
C PRO A 45 10.32 -11.32 3.17
N LEU A 46 11.36 -11.20 2.33
CA LEU A 46 11.82 -9.90 1.85
C LEU A 46 10.74 -9.21 1.02
N ILE A 47 10.05 -9.97 0.17
CA ILE A 47 8.92 -9.48 -0.63
C ILE A 47 7.76 -9.08 0.29
N GLY A 48 7.48 -9.88 1.33
CA GLY A 48 6.46 -9.57 2.33
C GLY A 48 6.70 -8.21 3.01
N PHE A 49 7.93 -7.98 3.47
CA PHE A 49 8.32 -6.70 4.07
C PHE A 49 8.25 -5.53 3.10
N MET A 50 8.70 -5.71 1.86
CA MET A 50 8.58 -4.68 0.82
C MET A 50 7.10 -4.34 0.55
N GLY A 51 6.23 -5.34 0.47
CA GLY A 51 4.79 -5.15 0.33
C GLY A 51 4.19 -4.36 1.49
N LEU A 52 4.53 -4.70 2.72
CA LEU A 52 4.08 -3.98 3.91
C LEU A 52 4.56 -2.52 3.91
N ALA A 53 5.83 -2.29 3.58
CA ALA A 53 6.41 -0.96 3.49
C ALA A 53 5.71 -0.11 2.41
N LEU A 54 5.41 -0.69 1.25
CA LEU A 54 4.69 -0.02 0.17
C LEU A 54 3.25 0.32 0.57
N VAL A 55 2.51 -0.62 1.14
CA VAL A 55 1.13 -0.38 1.60
C VAL A 55 1.11 0.75 2.63
N THR A 56 2.00 0.70 3.61
CA THR A 56 2.15 1.74 4.64
C THR A 56 2.50 3.09 4.01
N GLY A 57 3.46 3.11 3.09
CA GLY A 57 3.88 4.31 2.37
C GLY A 57 2.75 4.93 1.54
N ILE A 58 1.94 4.12 0.85
CA ILE A 58 0.79 4.58 0.08
C ILE A 58 -0.31 5.12 1.00
N LEU A 59 -0.61 4.43 2.10
CA LEU A 59 -1.59 4.88 3.08
C LEU A 59 -1.18 6.25 3.64
N PHE A 60 0.08 6.40 4.04
CA PHE A 60 0.63 7.67 4.50
C PHE A 60 0.57 8.74 3.40
N ALA A 61 0.99 8.43 2.17
CA ALA A 61 0.94 9.37 1.05
C ALA A 61 -0.49 9.85 0.73
N ARG A 62 -1.51 9.00 0.94
CA ARG A 62 -2.92 9.39 0.77
C ARG A 62 -3.42 10.27 1.90
N VAL A 63 -3.11 9.91 3.16
CA VAL A 63 -3.55 10.67 4.34
C VAL A 63 -2.85 12.01 4.45
N SER A 64 -1.58 12.09 4.05
CA SER A 64 -0.77 13.31 4.10
C SER A 64 -1.09 14.34 3.02
N ARG A 65 -2.00 14.04 2.08
CA ARG A 65 -2.46 15.04 1.10
C ARG A 65 -3.39 16.04 1.79
N PRO A 66 -3.02 17.32 1.92
CA PRO A 66 -3.89 18.30 2.52
C PRO A 66 -5.14 18.49 1.65
N SER A 67 -6.32 18.37 2.26
CA SER A 67 -7.57 18.79 1.61
C SER A 67 -7.76 20.29 1.83
N THR A 68 -7.14 21.10 0.97
CA THR A 68 -7.41 22.55 0.93
C THR A 68 -8.78 22.76 0.29
N ARG A 69 -9.82 22.89 1.11
CA ARG A 69 -11.21 23.12 0.65
C ARG A 69 -11.51 24.60 0.42
N ILE A 70 -10.61 25.30 -0.28
CA ILE A 70 -10.84 26.70 -0.62
C ILE A 70 -11.93 26.76 -1.69
N ARG A 71 -13.08 27.35 -1.36
CA ARG A 71 -14.17 27.59 -2.31
C ARG A 71 -14.01 28.96 -2.95
N PHE A 72 -14.05 29.00 -4.27
CA PHE A 72 -14.09 30.23 -5.04
C PHE A 72 -15.54 30.65 -5.29
N SER A 73 -15.80 31.96 -5.39
CA SER A 73 -17.09 32.45 -5.88
C SER A 73 -17.34 31.95 -7.30
N ARG A 74 -18.57 31.51 -7.57
CA ARG A 74 -18.95 31.00 -8.90
C ARG A 74 -18.86 32.08 -9.98
N GLU A 75 -19.20 33.30 -9.61
CA GLU A 75 -19.17 34.47 -10.49
C GLU A 75 -18.03 35.41 -10.08
N ALA A 76 -17.44 36.06 -11.08
CA ALA A 76 -16.55 37.21 -10.91
C ALA A 76 -17.28 38.49 -11.30
N LEU A 77 -16.95 39.60 -10.66
CA LEU A 77 -17.61 40.88 -10.87
C LEU A 77 -16.59 41.97 -11.23
N ILE A 78 -16.93 42.79 -12.23
CA ILE A 78 -16.18 43.99 -12.62
C ILE A 78 -16.94 45.18 -12.06
N THR A 79 -16.33 45.89 -11.12
CA THR A 79 -16.96 47.03 -10.45
C THR A 79 -15.93 48.12 -10.18
N PRO A 80 -16.31 49.42 -10.18
CA PRO A 80 -15.38 50.48 -9.80
C PRO A 80 -14.96 50.33 -8.33
N PHE A 81 -13.65 50.18 -8.12
CA PHE A 81 -13.02 50.20 -6.81
C PHE A 81 -11.96 51.30 -6.80
N TYR A 82 -12.11 52.26 -5.89
CA TYR A 82 -11.31 53.50 -5.89
C TYR A 82 -11.25 54.20 -7.27
N GLY A 83 -12.40 54.27 -7.95
CA GLY A 83 -12.53 54.96 -9.24
C GLY A 83 -11.92 54.24 -10.44
N LYS A 84 -11.36 53.04 -10.25
CA LYS A 84 -10.82 52.21 -11.34
C LYS A 84 -11.66 50.94 -11.53
N PRO A 85 -12.01 50.56 -12.77
CA PRO A 85 -12.69 49.29 -13.02
C PRO A 85 -11.81 48.14 -12.55
N THR A 86 -12.30 47.37 -11.58
CA THR A 86 -11.54 46.32 -10.90
C THR A 86 -12.31 45.00 -10.97
N LEU A 87 -11.60 43.93 -11.33
CA LEU A 87 -12.13 42.57 -11.30
C LEU A 87 -12.01 42.01 -9.89
N MET A 88 -13.09 41.47 -9.33
CA MET A 88 -13.12 40.87 -8.00
C MET A 88 -13.77 39.47 -8.03
N PHE A 89 -13.26 38.59 -7.17
CA PHE A 89 -13.84 37.29 -6.83
C PHE A 89 -13.54 36.99 -5.35
N ARG A 90 -14.31 36.10 -4.72
CA ARG A 90 -14.21 35.81 -3.27
C ARG A 90 -13.70 34.39 -3.03
N LEU A 91 -13.01 34.20 -1.92
CA LEU A 91 -12.56 32.90 -1.42
C LEU A 91 -13.14 32.64 -0.03
N ALA A 92 -13.47 31.39 0.28
CA ALA A 92 -13.91 30.92 1.60
C ALA A 92 -13.17 29.63 1.99
N ASN A 93 -12.98 29.42 3.30
CA ASN A 93 -12.41 28.20 3.89
C ASN A 93 -13.51 27.15 4.17
#